data_AF-A0A653T6Q4-F1
#
_entry.id   AF-A0A653T6Q4-F1
#
_cell.length_a   1.000
_cell.length_b   1.000
_cell.length_c   1.000
_cell.angle_alpha   90.00
_cell.angle_beta   90.00
_cell.angle_gamma   90.00
#
_symmetry.space_group_name_H-M   'P 1'
#
loop_
_entity.id
_entity.type
_entity.pdbx_description
1 polymer ?
#
loop_
_entity_poly.entity_id
_entity_poly.type
_entity_poly.pdbx_seq_one_letter_code
_entity_poly.pdbx_strand_id
1 'polypeptide(L)'
;MQTFAKILLALALLCLTAWGAAALLIAGPQGSLGQALAAGMALPTLFAISRLWRRPGRALATGLLLVVAGAWLLWWQSLAPSNERQWQGDVAVLPSATVEGNRITLHNVRNFQYRSEFDYSPAYYDKQVNLDELVGVDLIATYWMGPSIAHIFLSFAFADGQHVAVSIETRKEVGESYSTIKGFFRQYELYYVVADERDVIGLRTNHRDNPPEQVHLYRLQGPLENARRLFMAYVERINQLHQRPEFYNTLTTNCTTSIWMSSQVNERHLPFSWKLLASGYLPEYLYQQGRLAGSERPFADLQRDALINTKAQAAGDSPEFSRLIRQP
;
A
#
# COMPACT_ATOMS: atom_id res chain seq x y z
N MET A 1 -21.83 31.75 19.91
CA MET A 1 -21.52 30.30 20.06
C MET A 1 -22.51 29.38 19.34
N GLN A 2 -23.84 29.53 19.52
CA GLN A 2 -24.83 28.62 18.90
C GLN A 2 -24.86 28.64 17.37
N THR A 3 -24.67 29.79 16.71
CA THR A 3 -24.64 29.87 15.24
C THR A 3 -23.38 29.21 14.66
N PHE A 4 -22.23 29.43 15.30
CA PHE A 4 -20.96 28.80 14.91
C PHE A 4 -21.05 27.26 14.99
N ALA A 5 -21.63 26.72 16.08
CA ALA A 5 -21.85 25.28 16.21
C ALA A 5 -22.77 24.71 15.10
N LYS A 6 -23.82 25.44 14.71
CA LYS A 6 -24.70 25.03 13.59
C LYS A 6 -23.99 25.05 12.25
N ILE A 7 -23.12 26.03 12.01
CA ILE A 7 -22.29 26.10 10.80
C ILE A 7 -21.34 24.89 10.75
N LEU A 8 -20.63 24.61 11.85
CA LEU A 8 -19.75 23.44 11.93
C LEU A 8 -20.51 22.13 11.70
N LEU A 9 -21.70 21.99 12.28
CA LEU A 9 -22.54 20.81 12.05
C LEU A 9 -22.99 20.70 10.59
N ALA A 10 -23.39 21.80 9.95
CA ALA A 10 -23.76 21.81 8.54
C ALA A 10 -22.58 21.39 7.64
N LEU A 11 -21.38 21.93 7.91
CA LEU A 11 -20.16 21.53 7.19
C LEU A 11 -19.83 20.05 7.40
N ALA A 12 -19.92 19.55 8.62
CA ALA A 12 -19.69 18.14 8.91
C ALA A 12 -20.68 17.23 8.15
N LEU A 13 -21.97 17.58 8.12
CA LEU A 13 -22.98 16.84 7.36
C LEU A 13 -22.71 16.86 5.85
N LEU A 14 -22.29 18.01 5.30
CA LEU A 14 -21.91 18.12 3.90
C LEU A 14 -20.69 17.25 3.57
N CYS A 15 -19.65 17.29 4.40
CA CYS A 15 -18.46 16.44 4.22
C CYS A 15 -18.80 14.94 4.29
N LEU A 16 -19.60 14.51 5.27
CA LEU A 16 -20.04 13.12 5.38
C LEU A 16 -20.89 12.68 4.19
N THR A 17 -21.77 13.56 3.71
CA THR A 17 -22.61 13.28 2.54
C THR A 17 -21.77 13.18 1.27
N ALA A 18 -20.81 14.09 1.10
CA ALA A 18 -19.88 14.06 -0.03
C ALA A 18 -19.02 12.78 0.00
N TRP A 19 -18.54 12.37 1.17
CA TRP A 19 -17.83 11.10 1.35
C TRP A 19 -18.70 9.89 1.01
N GLY A 20 -19.93 9.84 1.55
CA GLY A 20 -20.85 8.74 1.29
C GLY A 20 -21.28 8.64 -0.17
N ALA A 21 -21.51 9.78 -0.82
CA ALA A 21 -21.80 9.87 -2.24
C ALA A 21 -20.60 9.42 -3.08
N ALA A 22 -19.38 9.85 -2.75
CA ALA A 22 -18.17 9.39 -3.42
C ALA A 22 -17.98 7.87 -3.29
N ALA A 23 -18.25 7.30 -2.11
CA ALA A 23 -18.21 5.85 -1.89
C ALA A 23 -19.18 5.11 -2.83
N LEU A 24 -20.41 5.60 -2.98
CA LEU A 24 -21.41 5.00 -3.89
C LEU A 24 -21.01 5.12 -5.36
N LEU A 25 -20.39 6.23 -5.75
CA LEU A 25 -19.94 6.44 -7.14
C LEU A 25 -18.71 5.61 -7.50
N ILE A 26 -17.90 5.22 -6.50
CA ILE A 26 -16.67 4.45 -6.71
C ILE A 26 -16.93 2.95 -6.56
N ALA A 27 -17.47 2.52 -5.41
CA ALA A 27 -17.63 1.11 -5.05
C ALA A 27 -19.10 0.63 -5.09
N GLY A 28 -20.06 1.53 -5.36
CA GLY A 28 -21.48 1.19 -5.44
C GLY A 28 -21.92 0.67 -6.81
N PRO A 29 -23.24 0.53 -7.02
CA PRO A 29 -23.79 0.08 -8.29
C PRO A 29 -23.37 0.99 -9.44
N GLN A 30 -22.89 0.39 -10.53
CA GLN A 30 -22.44 1.14 -11.70
C GLN A 30 -23.61 1.79 -12.46
N GLY A 31 -23.33 2.88 -13.16
CA GLY A 31 -24.31 3.58 -14.02
C GLY A 31 -25.29 4.48 -13.28
N SER A 32 -26.50 4.62 -13.83
CA SER A 32 -27.51 5.58 -13.36
C SER A 32 -28.01 5.30 -11.94
N LEU A 33 -27.99 4.04 -11.50
CA LEU A 33 -28.41 3.67 -10.15
C LEU A 33 -27.46 4.25 -9.09
N GLY A 34 -26.14 4.10 -9.25
CA GLY A 34 -25.16 4.68 -8.33
C GLY A 34 -25.26 6.21 -8.27
N GLN A 35 -25.43 6.84 -9.43
CA GLN A 35 -25.64 8.29 -9.54
C GLN A 35 -26.92 8.74 -8.81
N ALA A 36 -28.02 8.01 -8.99
CA ALA A 36 -29.28 8.29 -8.31
C ALA A 36 -29.18 8.11 -6.79
N LEU A 37 -28.50 7.05 -6.31
CA LEU A 37 -28.28 6.82 -4.89
C LEU A 37 -27.40 7.92 -4.27
N ALA A 38 -26.31 8.32 -4.94
CA ALA A 38 -25.44 9.40 -4.51
C ALA A 38 -26.19 10.75 -4.44
N ALA A 39 -26.98 11.09 -5.47
CA ALA A 39 -27.84 12.27 -5.48
C ALA A 39 -28.93 12.20 -4.39
N GLY A 40 -29.49 11.01 -4.16
CA GLY A 40 -30.48 10.73 -3.13
C GLY A 40 -29.98 11.02 -1.71
N MET A 41 -28.68 10.91 -1.45
CA MET A 41 -28.10 11.28 -0.16
C MET A 41 -28.07 12.80 0.07
N ALA A 42 -28.00 13.61 -0.98
CA ALA A 42 -27.90 15.07 -0.85
C ALA A 42 -29.22 15.69 -0.36
N LEU A 43 -30.37 15.18 -0.79
CA LEU A 43 -31.68 15.77 -0.47
C LEU A 43 -32.01 15.75 1.04
N PRO A 44 -31.89 14.62 1.77
CA PRO A 44 -32.07 14.58 3.23
C PRO A 44 -31.10 15.49 3.98
N THR A 45 -29.84 15.57 3.51
CA THR A 45 -28.82 16.43 4.12
C THR A 45 -29.16 17.91 3.97
N LEU A 46 -29.51 18.36 2.76
CA LEU A 46 -29.92 19.75 2.52
C LEU A 46 -31.20 20.09 3.31
N PHE A 47 -32.15 19.16 3.38
CA PHE A 47 -33.34 19.32 4.20
C PHE A 47 -32.97 19.47 5.68
N ALA A 48 -32.11 18.61 6.24
CA ALA A 48 -31.63 18.71 7.61
C ALA A 48 -30.93 20.05 7.91
N ILE A 49 -30.04 20.50 7.01
CA ILE A 49 -29.33 21.77 7.13
C ILE A 49 -30.32 22.95 7.17
N SER A 50 -31.34 22.94 6.28
CA SER A 50 -32.37 24.00 6.26
C SER A 50 -33.16 24.11 7.57
N ARG A 51 -33.24 23.02 8.35
CA ARG A 51 -33.96 22.95 9.63
C ARG A 51 -33.07 23.23 10.85
N LEU A 52 -31.76 23.43 10.69
CA LEU A 52 -30.88 23.83 11.80
C LEU A 52 -31.28 25.19 12.41
N TRP A 53 -31.82 26.11 11.59
CA TRP A 53 -32.30 27.43 12.02
C TRP A 53 -33.82 27.53 12.23
N ARG A 54 -34.59 26.51 11.87
CA ARG A 54 -36.07 26.50 11.99
C ARG A 54 -36.55 25.35 12.87
N ARG A 55 -37.45 25.61 13.83
CA ARG A 55 -37.98 24.54 14.73
C ARG A 55 -38.90 23.50 14.06
N PRO A 56 -39.87 23.85 13.20
CA PRO A 56 -40.78 22.86 12.63
C PRO A 56 -40.08 21.94 11.63
N GLY A 57 -40.34 20.64 11.72
CA GLY A 57 -39.81 19.61 10.82
C GLY A 57 -38.44 19.05 11.19
N ARG A 58 -37.84 19.44 12.33
CA ARG A 58 -36.54 18.92 12.78
C ARG A 58 -36.53 17.42 13.06
N ALA A 59 -37.58 16.90 13.70
CA ALA A 59 -37.70 15.47 13.98
C ALA A 59 -37.74 14.64 12.69
N LEU A 60 -38.55 15.08 11.71
CA LEU A 60 -38.61 14.44 10.39
C LEU A 60 -37.26 14.50 9.67
N ALA A 61 -36.59 15.67 9.66
CA ALA A 61 -35.31 15.82 9.01
C ALA A 61 -34.22 14.94 9.63
N THR A 62 -34.22 14.83 10.97
CA THR A 62 -33.31 13.95 11.71
C THR A 62 -33.61 12.49 11.42
N GLY A 63 -34.88 12.09 11.42
CA GLY A 63 -35.30 10.72 11.09
C GLY A 63 -34.87 10.31 9.67
N LEU A 64 -35.08 11.17 8.67
CA LEU A 64 -34.65 10.91 7.29
C LEU A 64 -33.12 10.76 7.18
N LEU A 65 -32.37 11.64 7.85
CA LEU A 65 -30.91 11.56 7.87
C LEU A 65 -30.43 10.24 8.50
N LEU A 66 -31.04 9.82 9.62
CA LEU A 66 -30.71 8.56 10.29
C LEU A 66 -31.04 7.34 9.44
N VAL A 67 -32.16 7.34 8.72
CA VAL A 67 -32.53 6.25 7.81
C VAL A 67 -31.52 6.15 6.66
N VAL A 68 -31.17 7.27 6.02
CA VAL A 68 -30.20 7.30 4.92
C VAL A 68 -28.81 6.91 5.39
N ALA A 69 -28.36 7.43 6.54
CA ALA A 69 -27.09 7.07 7.13
C ALA A 69 -27.05 5.57 7.53
N GLY A 70 -28.14 5.05 8.10
CA GLY A 70 -28.27 3.64 8.46
C GLY A 70 -28.23 2.72 7.23
N ALA A 71 -28.97 3.05 6.16
CA ALA A 71 -28.94 2.31 4.92
C ALA A 71 -27.55 2.32 4.26
N TRP A 72 -26.90 3.50 4.23
CA TRP A 72 -25.54 3.64 3.72
C TRP A 72 -24.54 2.83 4.54
N LEU A 73 -24.63 2.85 5.88
CA LEU A 73 -23.76 2.07 6.76
C LEU A 73 -23.96 0.56 6.57
N LEU A 74 -25.20 0.08 6.44
CA LEU A 74 -25.49 -1.32 6.17
C LEU A 74 -24.90 -1.77 4.83
N TRP A 75 -25.08 -0.97 3.78
CA TRP A 75 -24.45 -1.22 2.48
C TRP A 75 -22.92 -1.23 2.58
N TRP A 76 -22.34 -0.21 3.21
CA TRP A 76 -20.88 -0.09 3.37
C TRP A 76 -20.30 -1.31 4.08
N GLN A 77 -20.94 -1.79 5.15
CA GLN A 77 -20.51 -2.97 5.89
C GLN A 77 -20.79 -4.29 5.18
N SER A 78 -21.69 -4.30 4.18
CA SER A 78 -21.92 -5.48 3.34
C SER A 78 -20.85 -5.70 2.28
N LEU A 79 -20.03 -4.69 1.96
CA LEU A 79 -18.87 -4.84 1.08
C LEU A 79 -17.87 -5.79 1.74
N ALA A 80 -17.65 -6.94 1.11
CA ALA A 80 -16.72 -7.96 1.57
C ALA A 80 -15.51 -8.02 0.63
N PRO A 81 -14.28 -8.04 1.17
CA PRO A 81 -13.11 -8.35 0.36
C PRO A 81 -13.16 -9.81 -0.06
N SER A 82 -12.55 -10.16 -1.19
CA SER A 82 -12.53 -11.53 -1.72
C SER A 82 -11.16 -11.85 -2.28
N ASN A 83 -10.78 -13.13 -2.28
CA ASN A 83 -9.63 -13.65 -3.01
C ASN A 83 -10.00 -14.23 -4.38
N GLU A 84 -11.30 -14.33 -4.67
CA GLU A 84 -11.89 -15.06 -5.81
C GLU A 84 -12.52 -14.10 -6.84
N ARG A 85 -11.85 -12.98 -7.14
CA ARG A 85 -12.29 -12.07 -8.22
C ARG A 85 -11.49 -12.30 -9.50
N GLN A 86 -11.93 -11.65 -10.58
CA GLN A 86 -11.18 -11.62 -11.83
C GLN A 86 -10.03 -10.61 -11.71
N TRP A 87 -8.91 -11.07 -11.18
CA TRP A 87 -7.72 -10.25 -10.95
C TRP A 87 -6.95 -9.97 -12.23
N GLN A 88 -6.25 -8.84 -12.26
CA GLN A 88 -5.23 -8.57 -13.28
C GLN A 88 -4.05 -9.55 -13.16
N GLY A 89 -3.37 -9.81 -14.27
CA GLY A 89 -2.32 -10.84 -14.36
C GLY A 89 -1.16 -10.62 -13.39
N ASP A 90 -0.78 -9.37 -13.12
CA ASP A 90 0.30 -8.96 -12.20
C ASP A 90 0.03 -9.27 -10.72
N VAL A 91 -1.23 -9.53 -10.38
CA VAL A 91 -1.72 -9.74 -9.00
C VAL A 91 -2.68 -10.93 -8.88
N ALA A 92 -2.69 -11.81 -9.87
CA ALA A 92 -3.66 -12.90 -9.98
C ALA A 92 -3.43 -14.01 -8.95
N VAL A 93 -2.19 -14.41 -8.74
CA VAL A 93 -1.82 -15.52 -7.84
C VAL A 93 -1.37 -14.97 -6.49
N LEU A 94 -1.94 -15.50 -5.40
CA LEU A 94 -1.56 -15.12 -4.04
C LEU A 94 -0.32 -15.88 -3.58
N PRO A 95 0.66 -15.20 -2.96
CA PRO A 95 1.71 -15.89 -2.22
C PRO A 95 1.16 -16.48 -0.93
N SER A 96 1.87 -17.49 -0.45
CA SER A 96 1.73 -18.07 0.88
C SER A 96 3.09 -18.57 1.35
N ALA A 97 3.18 -19.04 2.58
CA ALA A 97 4.43 -19.53 3.14
C ALA A 97 4.20 -20.68 4.12
N THR A 98 5.05 -21.70 4.03
CA THR A 98 5.14 -22.79 5.01
C THR A 98 6.34 -22.52 5.93
N VAL A 99 6.13 -22.62 7.24
CA VAL A 99 7.14 -22.32 8.27
C VAL A 99 7.51 -23.60 9.03
N GLU A 100 8.76 -24.03 8.88
CA GLU A 100 9.34 -25.22 9.53
C GLU A 100 10.56 -24.82 10.36
N GLY A 101 10.33 -24.30 11.56
CA GLY A 101 11.39 -23.69 12.37
C GLY A 101 11.99 -22.48 11.67
N ASN A 102 13.30 -22.51 11.40
CA ASN A 102 14.00 -21.44 10.68
C ASN A 102 13.96 -21.60 9.15
N ARG A 103 13.42 -22.72 8.64
CA ARG A 103 13.28 -22.96 7.21
C ARG A 103 11.91 -22.46 6.75
N ILE A 104 11.90 -21.48 5.86
CA ILE A 104 10.68 -20.87 5.34
C ILE A 104 10.59 -21.17 3.85
N THR A 105 9.51 -21.84 3.44
CA THR A 105 9.20 -22.06 2.02
C THR A 105 8.13 -21.06 1.60
N LEU A 106 8.51 -20.08 0.79
CA LEU A 106 7.64 -19.10 0.17
C LEU A 106 7.07 -19.71 -1.11
N HIS A 107 5.75 -19.76 -1.21
CA HIS A 107 5.04 -20.27 -2.37
C HIS A 107 4.58 -19.12 -3.26
N ASN A 108 4.56 -19.37 -4.57
CA ASN A 108 4.17 -18.39 -5.60
C ASN A 108 4.99 -17.09 -5.55
N VAL A 109 6.31 -17.22 -5.39
CA VAL A 109 7.23 -16.09 -5.57
C VAL A 109 7.21 -15.65 -7.03
N ARG A 110 6.86 -14.39 -7.26
CA ARG A 110 6.72 -13.79 -8.58
C ARG A 110 8.09 -13.55 -9.22
N ASN A 111 8.20 -13.90 -10.49
CA ASN A 111 9.40 -13.67 -11.29
C ASN A 111 9.04 -13.39 -12.75
N PHE A 112 8.23 -12.35 -12.95
CA PHE A 112 7.71 -11.98 -14.26
C PHE A 112 8.83 -11.46 -15.16
N GLN A 113 8.72 -11.77 -16.45
CA GLN A 113 9.60 -11.21 -17.48
C GLN A 113 8.83 -10.16 -18.27
N TYR A 114 9.38 -8.96 -18.35
CA TYR A 114 8.71 -7.80 -18.92
C TYR A 114 9.28 -7.46 -20.30
N ARG A 115 8.39 -7.12 -21.24
CA ARG A 115 8.73 -6.48 -22.51
C ARG A 115 8.32 -5.01 -22.49
N SER A 116 7.25 -4.69 -21.77
CA SER A 116 6.83 -3.35 -21.37
C SER A 116 6.09 -3.41 -20.04
N GLU A 117 5.63 -2.28 -19.50
CA GLU A 117 4.83 -2.25 -18.26
C GLU A 117 3.61 -3.19 -18.31
N PHE A 118 2.94 -3.28 -19.47
CA PHE A 118 1.69 -4.03 -19.64
C PHE A 118 1.83 -5.29 -20.51
N ASP A 119 3.02 -5.55 -21.05
CA ASP A 119 3.33 -6.77 -21.79
C ASP A 119 4.41 -7.56 -21.06
N TYR A 120 3.99 -8.67 -20.45
CA TYR A 120 4.83 -9.51 -19.61
C TYR A 120 4.43 -10.98 -19.69
N SER A 121 5.34 -11.86 -19.29
CA SER A 121 5.12 -13.30 -19.16
C SER A 121 5.04 -13.66 -17.68
N PRO A 122 3.85 -14.00 -17.16
CA PRO A 122 3.69 -14.43 -15.77
C PRO A 122 4.52 -15.67 -15.45
N ALA A 123 5.22 -15.65 -14.32
CA ALA A 123 5.92 -16.81 -13.78
C ALA A 123 5.95 -16.76 -12.24
N TYR A 124 5.78 -17.93 -11.64
CA TYR A 124 5.75 -18.13 -10.20
C TYR A 124 6.52 -19.40 -9.84
N TYR A 125 7.18 -19.40 -8.69
CA TYR A 125 7.89 -20.57 -8.20
C TYR A 125 7.96 -20.59 -6.68
N ASP A 126 8.37 -21.72 -6.12
CA ASP A 126 8.60 -21.85 -4.68
C ASP A 126 10.06 -21.54 -4.35
N LYS A 127 10.26 -20.64 -3.37
CA LYS A 127 11.59 -20.26 -2.88
C LYS A 127 11.73 -20.68 -1.43
N GLN A 128 12.87 -21.27 -1.12
CA GLN A 128 13.22 -21.60 0.25
C GLN A 128 14.32 -20.69 0.77
N VAL A 129 14.12 -20.19 1.98
CA VAL A 129 15.09 -19.36 2.70
C VAL A 129 15.27 -19.88 4.12
N ASN A 130 16.47 -19.66 4.67
CA ASN A 130 16.77 -19.94 6.06
C ASN A 130 16.83 -18.62 6.86
N LEU A 131 16.01 -18.48 7.88
CA LEU A 131 15.91 -17.27 8.70
C LEU A 131 17.23 -16.96 9.43
N ASP A 132 18.04 -17.98 9.75
CA ASP A 132 19.36 -17.78 10.36
C ASP A 132 20.34 -17.11 9.40
N GLU A 133 20.16 -17.33 8.09
CA GLU A 133 20.97 -16.78 7.02
C GLU A 133 20.51 -15.38 6.59
N LEU A 134 19.50 -14.79 7.24
CA LEU A 134 19.10 -13.42 6.97
C LEU A 134 20.23 -12.45 7.39
N VAL A 135 20.85 -11.79 6.42
CA VAL A 135 21.98 -10.87 6.62
C VAL A 135 21.59 -9.40 6.53
N GLY A 136 20.36 -9.09 6.13
CA GLY A 136 19.76 -7.78 6.40
C GLY A 136 18.59 -7.43 5.51
N VAL A 137 18.23 -6.15 5.51
CA VAL A 137 17.03 -5.63 4.84
C VAL A 137 17.39 -4.35 4.12
N ASP A 138 16.90 -4.23 2.89
CA ASP A 138 16.99 -3.02 2.11
C ASP A 138 15.59 -2.41 1.95
N LEU A 139 15.52 -1.09 2.08
CA LEU A 139 14.33 -0.29 1.80
C LEU A 139 14.44 0.23 0.38
N ILE A 140 13.43 -0.07 -0.44
CA ILE A 140 13.33 0.44 -1.79
C ILE A 140 12.28 1.56 -1.80
N ALA A 141 12.66 2.72 -2.31
CA ALA A 141 11.78 3.88 -2.48
C ALA A 141 11.70 4.27 -3.96
N THR A 142 10.50 4.26 -4.52
CA THR A 142 10.23 4.56 -5.94
C THR A 142 9.44 5.85 -6.04
N TYR A 143 9.95 6.82 -6.80
CA TYR A 143 9.36 8.16 -6.94
C TYR A 143 8.95 8.40 -8.39
N TRP A 144 7.67 8.71 -8.61
CA TRP A 144 7.12 9.07 -9.93
C TRP A 144 6.28 10.34 -9.91
N MET A 145 5.79 10.76 -8.72
CA MET A 145 4.89 11.89 -8.55
C MET A 145 5.48 12.95 -7.60
N GLY A 146 6.73 13.34 -7.88
CA GLY A 146 7.47 14.30 -7.06
C GLY A 146 8.05 13.70 -5.77
N PRO A 147 8.64 14.53 -4.89
CA PRO A 147 9.44 14.04 -3.76
C PRO A 147 8.62 13.59 -2.54
N SER A 148 7.35 14.00 -2.44
CA SER A 148 6.54 13.79 -1.23
C SER A 148 5.87 12.42 -1.18
N ILE A 149 5.72 11.75 -2.32
CA ILE A 149 5.03 10.46 -2.45
C ILE A 149 5.99 9.50 -3.12
N ALA A 150 6.29 8.40 -2.42
CA ALA A 150 7.02 7.27 -2.95
C ALA A 150 6.26 5.97 -2.69
N HIS A 151 6.43 5.00 -3.57
CA HIS A 151 6.09 3.61 -3.28
C HIS A 151 7.25 3.02 -2.49
N ILE A 152 6.95 2.39 -1.36
CA ILE A 152 7.97 1.84 -0.47
C ILE A 152 7.77 0.34 -0.39
N PHE A 153 8.86 -0.41 -0.51
CA PHE A 153 8.85 -1.83 -0.21
C PHE A 153 10.19 -2.29 0.36
N LEU A 154 10.22 -3.53 0.85
CA LEU A 154 11.41 -4.09 1.48
C LEU A 154 11.96 -5.24 0.65
N SER A 155 13.28 -5.41 0.71
CA SER A 155 13.96 -6.61 0.21
C SER A 155 14.79 -7.22 1.32
N PHE A 156 14.58 -8.51 1.57
CA PHE A 156 15.28 -9.28 2.59
C PHE A 156 16.42 -10.05 1.95
N ALA A 157 17.64 -9.82 2.43
CA ALA A 157 18.87 -10.39 1.89
C ALA A 157 19.37 -11.56 2.75
N PHE A 158 19.74 -12.66 2.10
CA PHE A 158 20.23 -13.88 2.72
C PHE A 158 21.71 -14.13 2.37
N ALA A 159 22.41 -14.87 3.23
CA ALA A 159 23.86 -15.06 3.17
C ALA A 159 24.34 -15.78 1.89
N ASP A 160 23.48 -16.59 1.30
CA ASP A 160 23.71 -17.30 0.04
C ASP A 160 23.51 -16.43 -1.21
N GLY A 161 23.21 -15.14 -1.03
CA GLY A 161 22.98 -14.17 -2.10
C GLY A 161 21.52 -14.08 -2.55
N GLN A 162 20.61 -14.89 -1.99
CA GLN A 162 19.19 -14.78 -2.30
C GLN A 162 18.60 -13.49 -1.74
N HIS A 163 17.65 -12.94 -2.49
CA HIS A 163 16.85 -11.79 -2.09
C HIS A 163 15.37 -12.11 -2.24
N VAL A 164 14.57 -11.59 -1.31
CA VAL A 164 13.10 -11.67 -1.33
C VAL A 164 12.56 -10.26 -1.20
N ALA A 165 12.05 -9.72 -2.31
CA ALA A 165 11.37 -8.43 -2.30
C ALA A 165 9.90 -8.64 -1.93
N VAL A 166 9.39 -7.86 -0.97
CA VAL A 166 7.98 -7.86 -0.59
C VAL A 166 7.41 -6.47 -0.69
N SER A 167 6.48 -6.30 -1.63
CA SER A 167 5.80 -5.03 -1.94
C SER A 167 4.33 -5.09 -1.55
N ILE A 168 3.87 -4.09 -0.81
CA ILE A 168 2.50 -4.00 -0.32
C ILE A 168 1.72 -3.12 -1.29
N GLU A 169 0.81 -3.72 -2.05
CA GLU A 169 0.16 -3.11 -3.21
C GLU A 169 -1.36 -3.30 -3.17
N THR A 170 -2.03 -2.59 -4.07
CA THR A 170 -3.45 -2.81 -4.39
C THR A 170 -3.59 -4.05 -5.28
N ARG A 171 -4.44 -5.00 -4.89
CA ARG A 171 -4.95 -6.04 -5.79
C ARG A 171 -6.08 -5.45 -6.62
N LYS A 172 -5.91 -5.46 -7.94
CA LYS A 172 -6.84 -4.85 -8.90
C LYS A 172 -7.57 -5.92 -9.70
N GLU A 173 -8.86 -5.72 -9.91
CA GLU A 173 -9.67 -6.50 -10.84
C GLU A 173 -9.41 -6.08 -12.30
N VAL A 174 -9.73 -6.96 -13.25
CA VAL A 174 -9.71 -6.65 -14.68
C VAL A 174 -10.61 -5.46 -14.96
N GLY A 175 -10.08 -4.46 -15.67
CA GLY A 175 -10.78 -3.20 -15.98
C GLY A 175 -10.55 -2.08 -14.95
N GLU A 176 -9.89 -2.38 -13.83
CA GLU A 176 -9.49 -1.35 -12.87
C GLU A 176 -8.16 -0.69 -13.25
N SER A 177 -7.97 0.54 -12.80
CA SER A 177 -6.69 1.26 -12.91
C SER A 177 -6.38 1.89 -11.58
N TYR A 178 -5.10 1.94 -11.22
CA TYR A 178 -4.67 2.47 -9.94
C TYR A 178 -5.14 3.91 -9.73
N SER A 179 -5.60 4.20 -8.52
CA SER A 179 -5.97 5.55 -8.09
C SER A 179 -5.89 5.64 -6.57
N THR A 180 -5.08 6.59 -6.10
CA THR A 180 -4.93 6.90 -4.68
C THR A 180 -6.27 7.23 -4.02
N ILE A 181 -7.18 7.92 -4.74
CA ILE A 181 -8.51 8.29 -4.23
C ILE A 181 -9.39 7.06 -4.08
N LYS A 182 -9.43 6.17 -5.08
CA LYS A 182 -10.26 4.95 -5.01
C LYS A 182 -9.85 4.03 -3.86
N GLY A 183 -8.56 4.03 -3.49
CA GLY A 183 -8.06 3.28 -2.34
C GLY A 183 -8.61 3.73 -0.98
N PHE A 184 -9.32 4.86 -0.86
CA PHE A 184 -10.05 5.21 0.35
C PHE A 184 -11.42 4.50 0.47
N PHE A 185 -11.94 3.98 -0.64
CA PHE A 185 -13.35 3.60 -0.77
C PHE A 185 -13.58 2.08 -0.93
N ARG A 186 -12.71 1.24 -0.36
CA ARG A 186 -12.81 -0.24 -0.46
C ARG A 186 -12.87 -0.75 -1.92
N GLN A 187 -12.22 -0.04 -2.83
CA GLN A 187 -12.14 -0.46 -4.24
C GLN A 187 -11.21 -1.65 -4.44
N TYR A 188 -10.09 -1.67 -3.72
CA TYR A 188 -9.03 -2.65 -3.93
C TYR A 188 -8.84 -3.54 -2.71
N GLU A 189 -8.37 -4.75 -2.94
CA GLU A 189 -7.86 -5.61 -1.89
C GLU A 189 -6.41 -5.30 -1.60
N LEU A 190 -5.99 -5.61 -0.38
CA LEU A 190 -4.61 -5.54 0.03
C LEU A 190 -3.86 -6.77 -0.49
N TYR A 191 -2.71 -6.54 -1.13
CA TYR A 191 -1.90 -7.59 -1.72
C TYR A 191 -0.44 -7.42 -1.33
N TYR A 192 0.21 -8.51 -0.92
CA TYR A 192 1.65 -8.55 -0.67
C TYR A 192 2.28 -9.27 -1.85
N VAL A 193 2.88 -8.54 -2.78
CA VAL A 193 3.69 -9.12 -3.85
C VAL A 193 4.96 -9.67 -3.20
N VAL A 194 5.19 -10.98 -3.30
CA VAL A 194 6.49 -11.60 -2.95
C VAL A 194 7.19 -11.93 -4.27
N ALA A 195 8.37 -11.37 -4.51
CA ALA A 195 9.01 -11.45 -5.81
C ALA A 195 10.54 -11.46 -5.76
N ASP A 196 11.15 -11.86 -6.87
CA ASP A 196 12.54 -11.53 -7.16
C ASP A 196 12.72 -10.03 -7.41
N GLU A 197 13.87 -9.48 -7.05
CA GLU A 197 14.17 -8.06 -7.27
C GLU A 197 14.15 -7.68 -8.75
N ARG A 198 14.64 -8.55 -9.64
CA ARG A 198 14.61 -8.29 -11.09
C ARG A 198 13.20 -8.12 -11.64
N ASP A 199 12.20 -8.72 -11.00
CA ASP A 199 10.79 -8.52 -11.34
C ASP A 199 10.33 -7.15 -10.84
N VAL A 200 10.28 -6.95 -9.51
CA VAL A 200 9.62 -5.76 -8.96
C VAL A 200 10.44 -4.48 -9.09
N ILE A 201 11.77 -4.54 -8.99
CA ILE A 201 12.66 -3.39 -9.21
C ILE A 201 12.86 -3.19 -10.71
N GLY A 202 13.13 -4.27 -11.47
CA GLY A 202 13.35 -4.19 -12.91
C GLY A 202 12.17 -3.60 -13.67
N LEU A 203 10.93 -3.98 -13.33
CA LEU A 203 9.71 -3.34 -13.86
C LEU A 203 9.77 -1.81 -13.75
N ARG A 204 10.16 -1.31 -12.59
CA ARG A 204 10.13 0.12 -12.26
C ARG A 204 11.29 0.90 -12.88
N THR A 205 12.47 0.30 -12.96
CA THR A 205 13.66 0.96 -13.52
C THR A 205 13.73 0.87 -15.04
N ASN A 206 13.19 -0.20 -15.64
CA ASN A 206 13.42 -0.54 -17.05
C ASN A 206 12.18 -0.41 -17.93
N HIS A 207 10.97 -0.55 -17.38
CA HIS A 207 9.74 -0.65 -18.17
C HIS A 207 8.68 0.41 -17.85
N ARG A 208 8.81 1.13 -16.73
CA ARG A 208 7.94 2.26 -16.37
C ARG A 208 8.63 3.60 -16.63
N ASP A 209 8.33 4.17 -17.79
CA ASP A 209 8.96 5.37 -18.32
C ASP A 209 8.00 6.56 -18.53
N ASN A 210 6.71 6.41 -18.16
CA ASN A 210 5.69 7.44 -18.35
C ASN A 210 4.84 7.71 -17.10
N PRO A 211 5.30 8.55 -16.15
CA PRO A 211 6.65 9.14 -16.11
C PRO A 211 7.71 8.12 -15.62
N PRO A 212 9.01 8.37 -15.86
CA PRO A 212 10.07 7.50 -15.34
C PRO A 212 10.09 7.47 -13.81
N GLU A 213 10.20 6.28 -13.23
CA GLU A 213 10.38 6.13 -11.79
C GLU A 213 11.85 6.31 -11.38
N GLN A 214 12.11 7.11 -10.33
CA GLN A 214 13.42 7.13 -9.66
C GLN A 214 13.40 6.11 -8.52
N VAL A 215 14.26 5.10 -8.60
CA VAL A 215 14.32 3.99 -7.65
C VAL A 215 15.58 4.09 -6.81
N HIS A 216 15.37 4.26 -5.51
CA HIS A 216 16.44 4.35 -4.52
C HIS A 216 16.45 3.09 -3.65
N LEU A 217 17.63 2.54 -3.39
CA LEU A 217 17.86 1.40 -2.51
C LEU A 217 18.69 1.86 -1.30
N TYR A 218 18.09 1.76 -0.11
CA TYR A 218 18.74 2.12 1.15
C TYR A 218 18.95 0.88 2.01
N ARG A 219 20.19 0.64 2.43
CA ARG A 219 20.51 -0.42 3.39
C ARG A 219 20.02 -0.02 4.78
N LEU A 220 19.16 -0.83 5.39
CA LEU A 220 18.76 -0.62 6.78
C LEU A 220 19.86 -1.09 7.73
N GLN A 221 20.01 -0.41 8.86
CA GLN A 221 20.92 -0.80 9.94
C GLN A 221 20.18 -1.07 11.25
N GLY A 222 20.66 -2.06 11.98
CA GLY A 222 20.10 -2.49 13.26
C GLY A 222 20.42 -3.96 13.55
N PRO A 223 19.97 -4.49 14.70
CA PRO A 223 20.15 -5.90 15.03
C PRO A 223 19.48 -6.82 14.01
N LEU A 224 20.17 -7.87 13.54
CA LEU A 224 19.60 -8.87 12.63
C LEU A 224 18.37 -9.56 13.22
N GLU A 225 18.30 -9.69 14.54
CA GLU A 225 17.14 -10.20 15.24
C GLU A 225 15.86 -9.40 14.94
N ASN A 226 15.97 -8.07 14.81
CA ASN A 226 14.82 -7.24 14.44
C ASN A 226 14.40 -7.47 12.98
N ALA A 227 15.37 -7.73 12.10
CA ALA A 227 15.10 -8.07 10.71
C ALA A 227 14.39 -9.42 10.59
N ARG A 228 14.79 -10.42 11.39
CA ARG A 228 14.13 -11.73 11.44
C ARG A 228 12.69 -11.63 11.91
N ARG A 229 12.44 -10.87 12.99
CA ARG A 229 11.07 -10.61 13.48
C ARG A 229 10.22 -9.89 12.44
N LEU A 230 10.78 -8.90 11.76
CA LEU A 230 10.10 -8.18 10.69
C LEU A 230 9.76 -9.12 9.51
N PHE A 231 10.68 -9.97 9.09
CA PHE A 231 10.44 -10.96 8.04
C PHE A 231 9.30 -11.92 8.43
N MET A 232 9.31 -12.43 9.66
CA MET A 232 8.26 -13.31 10.14
C MET A 232 6.90 -12.61 10.27
N ALA A 233 6.87 -11.32 10.65
CA ALA A 233 5.64 -10.53 10.62
C ALA A 233 5.06 -10.40 9.20
N TYR A 234 5.92 -10.28 8.19
CA TYR A 234 5.51 -10.30 6.79
C TYR A 234 4.96 -11.65 6.36
N VAL A 235 5.66 -12.74 6.71
CA VAL A 235 5.23 -14.13 6.43
C VAL A 235 3.86 -14.41 7.04
N GLU A 236 3.66 -14.03 8.31
CA GLU A 236 2.38 -14.17 8.99
C GLU A 236 1.29 -13.38 8.26
N ARG A 237 1.58 -12.13 7.87
CA ARG A 237 0.63 -11.28 7.17
C ARG A 237 0.25 -11.80 5.78
N ILE A 238 1.21 -12.32 5.04
CA ILE A 238 0.99 -12.99 3.74
C ILE A 238 0.02 -14.17 3.90
N ASN A 239 0.27 -15.04 4.89
CA ASN A 239 -0.59 -16.19 5.15
C ASN A 239 -2.00 -15.79 5.63
N GLN A 240 -2.11 -14.74 6.45
CA GLN A 240 -3.40 -14.20 6.86
C GLN A 240 -4.20 -13.71 5.64
N LEU A 241 -3.59 -12.93 4.74
CA LEU A 241 -4.27 -12.44 3.53
C LEU A 241 -4.63 -13.57 2.55
N HIS A 242 -3.81 -14.62 2.49
CA HIS A 242 -4.12 -15.81 1.69
C HIS A 242 -5.42 -16.48 2.15
N GLN A 243 -5.66 -16.54 3.47
CA GLN A 243 -6.86 -17.16 4.04
C GLN A 243 -8.05 -16.20 4.17
N ARG A 244 -7.78 -14.94 4.49
CA ARG A 244 -8.78 -13.91 4.80
C ARG A 244 -8.41 -12.63 4.06
N PRO A 245 -9.05 -12.34 2.93
CA PRO A 245 -8.79 -11.13 2.17
C PRO A 245 -9.17 -9.90 3.00
N GLU A 246 -8.51 -8.78 2.72
CA GLU A 246 -8.79 -7.50 3.36
C GLU A 246 -8.76 -6.37 2.32
N PHE A 247 -9.52 -5.30 2.56
CA PHE A 247 -9.44 -4.12 1.71
C PHE A 247 -8.13 -3.36 1.94
N TYR A 248 -7.54 -2.90 0.85
CA TYR A 248 -6.52 -1.87 0.87
C TYR A 248 -7.16 -0.55 1.31
N ASN A 249 -6.41 0.23 2.08
CA ASN A 249 -6.80 1.59 2.44
C ASN A 249 -5.62 2.54 2.28
N THR A 250 -5.81 3.57 1.45
CA THR A 250 -4.78 4.58 1.15
C THR A 250 -4.21 5.24 2.41
N LEU A 251 -4.98 5.38 3.49
CA LEU A 251 -4.53 6.00 4.73
C LEU A 251 -4.01 4.97 5.74
N THR A 252 -4.72 3.86 5.94
CA THR A 252 -4.48 2.97 7.08
C THR A 252 -3.74 1.67 6.74
N THR A 253 -3.86 1.18 5.51
CA THR A 253 -3.24 -0.08 5.06
C THR A 253 -2.60 0.13 3.69
N ASN A 254 -1.55 0.95 3.67
CA ASN A 254 -0.75 1.25 2.50
C ASN A 254 0.69 0.73 2.66
N CYS A 255 1.54 0.97 1.67
CA CYS A 255 2.92 0.50 1.68
C CYS A 255 3.73 0.98 2.89
N THR A 256 3.58 2.24 3.30
CA THR A 256 4.36 2.81 4.42
C THR A 256 3.75 2.50 5.79
N THR A 257 2.44 2.64 5.95
CA THR A 257 1.76 2.37 7.23
C THR A 257 1.81 0.89 7.58
N SER A 258 1.71 -0.01 6.60
CA SER A 258 1.81 -1.45 6.82
C SER A 258 3.24 -1.90 7.15
N ILE A 259 4.27 -1.30 6.52
CA ILE A 259 5.67 -1.47 6.95
C ILE A 259 5.84 -1.03 8.41
N TRP A 260 5.36 0.18 8.74
CA TRP A 260 5.49 0.74 10.07
C TRP A 260 4.77 -0.11 11.13
N MET A 261 3.54 -0.56 10.87
CA MET A 261 2.81 -1.48 11.75
C MET A 261 3.57 -2.80 11.92
N SER A 262 4.08 -3.39 10.84
CA SER A 262 4.86 -4.63 10.92
C SER A 262 6.16 -4.45 11.71
N SER A 263 6.75 -3.25 11.70
CA SER A 263 7.97 -2.95 12.47
C SER A 263 7.75 -2.86 13.99
N GLN A 264 6.49 -2.73 14.44
CA GLN A 264 6.12 -2.65 15.86
C GLN A 264 6.40 -3.94 16.64
N VAL A 265 6.67 -5.06 15.96
CA VAL A 265 7.13 -6.30 16.58
C VAL A 265 8.48 -6.17 17.30
N ASN A 266 9.19 -5.05 17.08
CA ASN A 266 10.47 -4.74 17.71
C ASN A 266 10.30 -3.75 18.87
N GLU A 267 10.95 -3.99 20.00
CA GLU A 267 10.81 -3.16 21.22
C GLU A 267 11.19 -1.68 21.03
N ARG A 268 12.21 -1.40 20.20
CA ARG A 268 12.62 -0.04 19.82
C ARG A 268 12.06 0.32 18.45
N HIS A 269 10.74 0.19 18.29
CA HIS A 269 10.04 0.57 17.07
C HIS A 269 10.09 2.09 16.85
N LEU A 270 9.80 2.49 15.62
CA LEU A 270 9.76 3.90 15.25
C LEU A 270 8.49 4.56 15.82
N PRO A 271 8.57 5.76 16.43
CA PRO A 271 7.38 6.50 16.80
C PRO A 271 6.60 6.91 15.54
N PHE A 272 5.31 7.24 15.71
CA PHE A 272 4.54 7.79 14.60
C PHE A 272 5.11 9.14 14.17
N SER A 273 5.14 9.39 12.85
CA SER A 273 5.55 10.65 12.25
C SER A 273 4.67 10.95 11.05
N TRP A 274 4.39 12.23 10.77
CA TRP A 274 3.67 12.63 9.55
C TRP A 274 4.41 12.18 8.27
N LYS A 275 5.73 11.98 8.36
CA LYS A 275 6.57 11.42 7.28
C LYS A 275 6.19 9.99 6.88
N LEU A 276 5.42 9.28 7.71
CA LEU A 276 4.81 7.99 7.36
C LEU A 276 3.61 8.14 6.41
N LEU A 277 2.92 9.28 6.47
CA LEU A 277 1.80 9.60 5.58
C LEU A 277 2.28 10.18 4.26
N ALA A 278 3.33 10.99 4.30
CA ALA A 278 4.05 11.48 3.13
C ALA A 278 5.23 10.55 2.81
N SER A 279 4.92 9.38 2.25
CA SER A 279 5.85 8.24 2.11
C SER A 279 7.19 8.56 1.47
N GLY A 280 7.28 9.59 0.64
CA GLY A 280 8.54 10.05 0.05
C GLY A 280 9.58 10.53 1.05
N TYR A 281 9.16 10.90 2.27
CA TYR A 281 10.02 11.31 3.38
C TYR A 281 10.41 10.17 4.32
N LEU A 282 9.96 8.93 4.07
CA LEU A 282 10.31 7.79 4.90
C LEU A 282 11.83 7.52 4.97
N PRO A 283 12.60 7.55 3.85
CA PRO A 283 14.05 7.36 3.93
C PRO A 283 14.73 8.42 4.80
N GLU A 284 14.33 9.70 4.67
CA GLU A 284 14.86 10.79 5.50
C GLU A 284 14.48 10.59 6.98
N TYR A 285 13.26 10.13 7.26
CA TYR A 285 12.83 9.80 8.62
C TYR A 285 13.69 8.67 9.21
N LEU A 286 13.94 7.61 8.46
CA LEU A 286 14.80 6.50 8.89
C LEU A 286 16.24 6.95 9.12
N TYR A 287 16.78 7.82 8.27
CA TYR A 287 18.09 8.46 8.45
C TYR A 287 18.15 9.25 9.77
N GLN A 288 17.14 10.09 10.04
CA GLN A 288 17.05 10.89 11.27
C GLN A 288 16.96 10.02 12.53
N GLN A 289 16.45 8.80 12.40
CA GLN A 289 16.34 7.81 13.48
C GLN A 289 17.54 6.86 13.55
N GLY A 290 18.60 7.11 12.77
CA GLY A 290 19.81 6.29 12.72
C GLY A 290 19.53 4.86 12.24
N ARG A 291 18.58 4.68 11.33
CA ARG A 291 18.15 3.36 10.81
C ARG A 291 18.63 3.04 9.42
N LEU A 292 19.36 3.96 8.76
CA LEU A 292 20.04 3.69 7.49
C LEU A 292 21.54 3.50 7.72
N ALA A 293 22.16 2.56 7.00
CA ALA A 293 23.61 2.51 6.92
C ALA A 293 24.13 3.77 6.22
N GLY A 294 25.33 4.24 6.59
CA GLY A 294 25.88 5.48 6.02
C GLY A 294 25.32 6.77 6.65
N SER A 295 24.63 6.67 7.80
CA SER A 295 24.01 7.81 8.49
C SER A 295 25.02 8.84 9.02
N GLU A 296 26.32 8.56 8.95
CA GLU A 296 27.41 9.49 9.24
C GLU A 296 27.63 10.55 8.14
N ARG A 297 27.11 10.30 6.93
CA ARG A 297 27.20 11.22 5.78
C ARG A 297 25.92 12.06 5.66
N PRO A 298 25.97 13.25 5.05
CA PRO A 298 24.75 14.02 4.76
C PRO A 298 23.72 13.20 3.99
N PHE A 299 22.45 13.24 4.40
CA PHE A 299 21.37 12.47 3.77
C PHE A 299 21.28 12.69 2.25
N ALA A 300 21.55 13.90 1.76
CA ALA A 300 21.53 14.21 0.33
C ALA A 300 22.57 13.38 -0.47
N ASP A 301 23.73 13.09 0.12
CA ASP A 301 24.74 12.25 -0.51
C ASP A 301 24.33 10.78 -0.46
N LEU A 302 23.77 10.32 0.68
CA LEU A 302 23.22 8.96 0.80
C LEU A 302 22.09 8.72 -0.22
N GLN A 303 21.19 9.69 -0.40
CA GLN A 303 20.10 9.61 -1.37
C GLN A 303 20.61 9.56 -2.82
N ARG A 304 21.65 10.33 -3.14
CA ARG A 304 22.28 10.31 -4.46
C ARG A 304 22.88 8.93 -4.77
N ASP A 305 23.61 8.37 -3.82
CA ASP A 305 24.28 7.08 -3.98
C ASP A 305 23.30 5.90 -3.97
N ALA A 306 22.15 6.07 -3.31
CA ALA A 306 21.08 5.08 -3.29
C ALA A 306 20.34 4.95 -4.64
N LEU A 307 20.48 5.89 -5.58
CA LEU A 307 19.78 5.82 -6.87
C LEU A 307 20.35 4.67 -7.73
N ILE A 308 19.54 3.65 -8.00
CA ILE A 308 20.00 2.42 -8.68
C ILE A 308 19.59 2.30 -10.15
N ASN A 309 18.82 3.25 -10.71
CA ASN A 309 18.27 3.16 -12.07
C ASN A 309 19.29 2.73 -13.13
N THR A 310 20.43 3.42 -13.23
CA THR A 310 21.46 3.10 -14.23
C THR A 310 22.02 1.69 -14.04
N LYS A 311 22.24 1.25 -12.79
CA LYS A 311 22.77 -0.09 -12.48
C LYS A 311 21.73 -1.17 -12.82
N ALA A 312 20.46 -0.91 -12.51
CA ALA A 312 19.35 -1.81 -12.81
C ALA A 312 19.06 -1.95 -14.32
N GLN A 313 19.13 -0.84 -15.05
CA GLN A 313 19.01 -0.82 -16.50
C GLN A 313 20.16 -1.59 -17.17
N ALA A 314 21.40 -1.40 -16.70
CA ALA A 314 22.55 -2.16 -17.18
C ALA A 314 22.46 -3.65 -16.84
N ALA A 315 21.86 -4.01 -15.70
CA ALA A 315 21.67 -5.40 -15.29
C ALA A 315 20.63 -6.13 -16.15
N GLY A 316 19.62 -5.43 -16.68
CA GLY A 316 18.55 -6.02 -17.50
C GLY A 316 17.88 -7.21 -16.79
N ASP A 317 17.73 -8.32 -17.50
CA ASP A 317 17.14 -9.57 -16.97
C ASP A 317 18.16 -10.52 -16.32
N SER A 318 19.37 -10.05 -16.02
CA SER A 318 20.46 -10.88 -15.48
C SER A 318 20.02 -11.64 -14.23
N PRO A 319 20.37 -12.94 -14.08
CA PRO A 319 20.17 -13.66 -12.83
C PRO A 319 20.94 -13.04 -11.66
N GLU A 320 21.98 -12.25 -11.96
CA GLU A 320 22.81 -11.53 -10.99
C GLU A 320 22.26 -10.14 -10.64
N PHE A 321 21.03 -9.79 -11.06
CA PHE A 321 20.43 -8.46 -10.90
C PHE A 321 20.61 -7.87 -9.50
N SER A 322 20.25 -8.63 -8.46
CA SER A 322 20.37 -8.22 -7.05
C SER A 322 21.80 -7.83 -6.67
N ARG A 323 22.79 -8.56 -7.16
CA ARG A 323 24.20 -8.25 -6.90
C ARG A 323 24.65 -7.01 -7.70
N LEU A 324 24.23 -6.91 -8.95
CA LEU A 324 24.61 -5.82 -9.87
C LEU A 324 24.10 -4.45 -9.42
N ILE A 325 22.86 -4.35 -8.93
CA ILE A 325 22.29 -3.09 -8.44
C ILE A 325 22.96 -2.56 -7.15
N ARG A 326 23.76 -3.39 -6.48
CA ARG A 326 24.49 -3.08 -5.24
C ARG A 326 25.99 -2.90 -5.44
N GLN A 327 26.51 -3.02 -6.66
CA GLN A 327 27.93 -2.76 -6.92
C GLN A 327 28.26 -1.28 -6.68
N PRO A 328 29.47 -0.94 -6.22
CA PRO A 328 29.88 0.45 -5.97
C PRO A 328 29.74 1.32 -7.21
#